data_AF-A0A9E0XYE2-F1
#
_entry.id   AF-A0A9E0XYE2-F1
#
_cell.length_a   1.000
_cell.length_b   1.000
_cell.length_c   1.000
_cell.angle_alpha   90.00
_cell.angle_beta   90.00
_cell.angle_gamma   90.00
#
_symmetry.space_group_name_H-M   'P 1'
#
loop_
_entity.id
_entity.type
_entity.pdbx_description
1 polymer ?
#
loop_
_entity_poly.entity_id
_entity_poly.type
_entity_poly.pdbx_seq_one_letter_code
_entity_poly.pdbx_strand_id
1 'polypeptide(L)'
;MKAIAKTLVILCIVGAFATMNFGCTAVDTLTNLKRLQFKLGSVNNFNAAGVNIANLSSFNQIGILDIANLTSNIAQGRLPVGFTLNLLAKNPNTAGGSANSSSLLSRMEWNLYVDDTPTINGVMTNITVPGVGQETTIPMAISMDLLQYIKGQGLESLMNLALAIGGRNGSSSRLSLRARPTMEVFGIPITSPEITIVSHTFSN
;
A
#
# COMPACT_ATOMS: atom_id res chain seq x y z
N MET A 1 12.62 68.94 16.50
CA MET A 1 11.74 67.90 17.06
C MET A 1 10.73 67.30 16.08
N LYS A 2 10.02 68.08 15.24
CA LYS A 2 8.98 67.54 14.31
C LYS A 2 9.50 66.61 13.19
N ALA A 3 10.73 66.81 12.71
CA ALA A 3 11.33 65.97 11.64
C ALA A 3 11.74 64.57 12.14
N ILE A 4 12.25 64.49 13.38
CA ILE A 4 12.68 63.23 14.01
C ILE A 4 11.47 62.32 14.27
N ALA A 5 10.33 62.90 14.66
CA ALA A 5 9.08 62.16 14.86
C ALA A 5 8.52 61.57 13.55
N LYS A 6 8.65 62.27 12.41
CA LYS A 6 8.22 61.74 11.10
C LYS A 6 9.10 60.58 10.63
N THR A 7 10.42 60.68 10.82
CA THR A 7 11.35 59.60 10.46
C THR A 7 11.15 58.36 11.33
N LEU A 8 10.82 58.54 12.62
CA LEU A 8 10.54 57.44 13.54
C LEU A 8 9.24 56.68 13.17
N VAL A 9 8.19 57.41 12.77
CA VAL A 9 6.91 56.81 12.37
C VAL A 9 7.02 56.03 11.05
N ILE A 10 7.80 56.52 10.09
CA ILE A 10 8.05 55.82 8.82
C ILE A 10 8.87 54.55 9.05
N LEU A 11 9.83 54.56 9.98
CA LEU A 11 10.62 53.39 10.34
C LEU A 11 9.76 52.30 11.02
N CYS A 12 8.76 52.68 11.82
CA CYS A 12 7.81 51.73 12.43
C CYS A 12 6.85 51.10 11.42
N ILE A 13 6.42 51.83 10.39
CA ILE A 13 5.49 51.30 9.37
C ILE A 13 6.21 50.33 8.40
N VAL A 14 7.48 50.59 8.07
CA VAL A 14 8.29 49.68 7.25
C VAL A 14 8.74 48.44 8.04
N GLY A 15 8.98 48.57 9.35
CA GLY A 15 9.29 47.45 10.23
C GLY A 15 8.12 46.49 10.48
N ALA A 16 6.88 46.97 10.41
CA ALA A 16 5.67 46.15 10.63
C ALA A 16 5.31 45.24 9.45
N PHE A 17 5.84 45.48 8.24
CA PHE A 17 5.56 44.65 7.07
C PHE A 17 6.54 43.49 6.90
N ALA A 18 7.69 43.51 7.59
CA ALA A 18 8.73 42.49 7.48
C ALA A 18 8.52 41.26 8.38
N THR A 19 7.46 41.21 9.19
CA THR A 19 7.19 40.11 10.12
C THR A 19 6.04 39.20 9.70
N MET A 20 5.54 39.34 8.46
CA MET A 20 4.66 38.34 7.83
C MET A 20 5.47 37.08 7.51
N ASN A 21 5.79 36.33 8.56
CA ASN A 21 6.16 34.93 8.48
C ASN A 21 4.94 34.19 7.92
N PHE A 22 4.89 34.05 6.59
CA PHE A 22 4.12 33.00 5.96
C PHE A 22 4.77 31.67 6.36
N GLY A 23 4.44 31.22 7.58
CA GLY A 23 4.75 29.88 8.05
C GLY A 23 4.18 28.91 7.04
N CYS A 24 5.06 28.19 6.36
CA CYS A 24 4.73 27.32 5.25
C CYS A 24 3.97 26.09 5.77
N THR A 25 2.66 26.23 6.01
CA THR A 25 1.77 25.15 6.44
C THR A 25 1.76 23.96 5.46
N ALA A 26 2.09 24.21 4.19
CA ALA A 26 2.22 23.19 3.15
C ALA A 26 3.33 22.16 3.43
N VAL A 27 4.44 22.57 4.06
CA VAL A 27 5.56 21.67 4.38
C VAL A 27 5.19 20.73 5.53
N ASP A 28 4.45 21.20 6.53
CA ASP A 28 3.99 20.36 7.64
C ASP A 28 2.96 19.32 7.20
N THR A 29 2.08 19.66 6.25
CA THR A 29 1.18 18.68 5.62
C THR A 29 1.91 17.61 4.81
N LEU A 30 2.96 17.97 4.06
CA LEU A 30 3.80 16.99 3.35
C LEU A 30 4.62 16.11 4.31
N THR A 31 5.01 16.66 5.45
CA THR A 31 5.71 15.92 6.50
C THR A 31 4.77 14.95 7.21
N ASN A 32 3.50 15.33 7.40
CA ASN A 32 2.46 14.43 7.90
C ASN A 32 2.05 13.36 6.88
N LEU A 33 2.13 13.65 5.57
CA LEU A 33 1.96 12.68 4.48
C LEU A 33 2.97 11.53 4.57
N LYS A 34 4.23 11.83 4.85
CA LYS A 34 5.33 10.84 5.00
C LYS A 34 5.26 9.99 6.28
N ARG A 35 4.23 10.16 7.12
CA ARG A 35 4.14 9.44 8.40
C ARG A 35 3.39 8.14 8.30
N LEU A 36 2.40 8.02 7.40
CA LEU A 36 1.68 6.76 7.25
C LEU A 36 2.63 5.69 6.73
N GLN A 37 2.78 4.64 7.51
CA GLN A 37 3.67 3.54 7.18
C GLN A 37 2.85 2.35 6.72
N PHE A 38 3.30 1.70 5.66
CA PHE A 38 2.62 0.55 5.09
C PHE A 38 3.49 -0.70 5.14
N LYS A 39 2.87 -1.86 5.35
CA LYS A 39 3.53 -3.17 5.34
C LYS A 39 2.59 -4.22 4.77
N LEU A 40 3.11 -5.19 4.01
CA LEU A 40 2.31 -6.34 3.63
C LEU A 40 2.10 -7.27 4.83
N GLY A 41 0.84 -7.58 5.10
CA GLY A 41 0.39 -8.51 6.12
C GLY A 41 0.21 -9.93 5.56
N SER A 42 -0.79 -10.63 6.09
CA SER A 42 -1.12 -11.99 5.67
C SER A 42 -1.74 -12.05 4.28
N VAL A 43 -1.62 -13.23 3.67
CA VAL A 43 -2.41 -13.64 2.51
C VAL A 43 -3.46 -14.63 2.99
N ASN A 44 -4.71 -14.42 2.62
CA ASN A 44 -5.84 -15.25 3.05
C ASN A 44 -6.66 -15.72 1.85
N ASN A 45 -7.40 -16.82 2.03
CA ASN A 45 -8.35 -17.35 1.04
C ASN A 45 -7.72 -17.59 -0.34
N PHE A 46 -6.47 -18.09 -0.37
CA PHE A 46 -5.81 -18.34 -1.63
C PHE A 46 -6.45 -19.51 -2.37
N ASN A 47 -6.90 -19.23 -3.59
CA ASN A 47 -7.49 -20.18 -4.50
C ASN A 47 -6.72 -20.17 -5.82
N ALA A 48 -6.48 -21.35 -6.39
CA ALA A 48 -5.91 -21.50 -7.72
C ALA A 48 -6.79 -22.45 -8.54
N ALA A 49 -7.34 -21.97 -9.66
CA ALA A 49 -8.20 -22.74 -10.55
C ALA A 49 -9.34 -23.50 -9.84
N GLY A 50 -9.93 -22.90 -8.80
CA GLY A 50 -10.99 -23.51 -7.99
C GLY A 50 -10.47 -24.33 -6.80
N VAL A 51 -9.18 -24.65 -6.74
CA VAL A 51 -8.56 -25.39 -5.64
C VAL A 51 -8.21 -24.46 -4.49
N ASN A 52 -8.67 -24.78 -3.29
CA ASN A 52 -8.33 -24.03 -2.08
C ASN A 52 -6.92 -24.40 -1.59
N ILE A 53 -5.98 -23.47 -1.74
CA ILE A 53 -4.57 -23.66 -1.36
C ILE A 53 -4.33 -23.31 0.11
N ALA A 54 -5.20 -22.51 0.73
CA ALA A 54 -5.01 -21.94 2.06
C ALA A 54 -4.68 -22.95 3.16
N ASN A 55 -5.19 -24.17 3.05
CA ASN A 55 -5.01 -25.22 4.05
C ASN A 55 -3.87 -26.20 3.73
N LEU A 56 -3.21 -26.05 2.58
CA LEU A 56 -2.19 -26.98 2.10
C LEU A 56 -0.79 -26.51 2.50
N SER A 57 0.04 -27.42 3.00
CA SER A 57 1.45 -27.13 3.31
C SER A 57 2.43 -27.63 2.25
N SER A 58 2.02 -28.55 1.37
CA SER A 58 2.87 -29.06 0.30
C SER A 58 2.05 -29.57 -0.88
N PHE A 59 2.71 -29.69 -2.04
CA PHE A 59 2.12 -30.22 -3.28
C PHE A 59 1.49 -31.61 -3.08
N ASN A 60 2.14 -32.46 -2.29
CA ASN A 60 1.72 -33.85 -2.07
C ASN A 60 0.40 -33.98 -1.29
N GLN A 61 -0.11 -32.91 -0.71
CA GLN A 61 -1.40 -32.89 -0.01
C GLN A 61 -2.57 -32.54 -0.93
N ILE A 62 -2.30 -32.15 -2.18
CA ILE A 62 -3.33 -31.82 -3.15
C ILE A 62 -4.04 -33.11 -3.57
N GLY A 63 -5.37 -33.10 -3.54
CA GLY A 63 -6.17 -34.23 -3.99
C GLY A 63 -6.01 -34.50 -5.50
N ILE A 64 -6.20 -35.74 -5.93
CA ILE A 64 -6.06 -36.13 -7.35
C ILE A 64 -6.99 -35.31 -8.26
N LEU A 65 -8.22 -35.03 -7.82
CA LEU A 65 -9.18 -34.21 -8.56
C LEU A 65 -8.72 -32.75 -8.70
N ASP A 66 -8.11 -32.21 -7.64
CA ASP A 66 -7.56 -30.85 -7.65
C ASP A 66 -6.37 -30.75 -8.61
N ILE A 67 -5.47 -31.75 -8.60
CA ILE A 67 -4.37 -31.84 -9.57
C ILE A 67 -4.91 -31.87 -11.01
N ALA A 68 -5.97 -32.63 -11.27
CA ALA A 68 -6.60 -32.68 -12.59
C ALA A 68 -7.16 -31.32 -13.01
N ASN A 69 -7.84 -30.60 -12.10
CA ASN A 69 -8.35 -29.25 -12.36
C ASN A 69 -7.24 -28.24 -12.64
N LEU A 70 -6.17 -28.26 -11.84
CA LEU A 70 -5.00 -27.39 -12.02
C LEU A 70 -4.32 -27.66 -13.37
N THR A 71 -4.06 -28.93 -13.66
CA THR A 71 -3.39 -29.36 -14.90
C THR A 71 -4.22 -29.03 -16.13
N SER A 72 -5.55 -29.23 -16.07
CA SER A 72 -6.46 -28.90 -17.17
C SER A 72 -6.48 -27.39 -17.47
N ASN A 73 -6.49 -26.53 -16.44
CA ASN A 73 -6.41 -25.09 -16.64
C ASN A 73 -5.06 -24.67 -17.24
N ILE A 74 -3.96 -25.21 -16.71
CA ILE A 74 -2.60 -24.92 -17.21
C ILE A 74 -2.44 -25.38 -18.66
N ALA A 75 -2.98 -26.56 -19.02
CA ALA A 75 -3.00 -27.05 -20.39
C ALA A 75 -3.82 -26.16 -21.33
N GLN A 76 -4.85 -25.47 -20.81
CA GLN A 76 -5.60 -24.43 -21.52
C GLN A 76 -4.87 -23.07 -21.54
N GLY A 77 -3.65 -22.99 -21.01
CA GLY A 77 -2.82 -21.79 -21.00
C GLY A 77 -3.18 -20.77 -19.92
N ARG A 78 -3.87 -21.18 -18.85
CA ARG A 78 -4.31 -20.30 -17.76
C ARG A 78 -4.10 -20.91 -16.38
N LEU A 79 -3.89 -20.07 -15.37
CA LEU A 79 -3.96 -20.43 -13.96
C LEU A 79 -4.57 -19.25 -13.21
N PRO A 80 -5.91 -19.14 -13.22
CA PRO A 80 -6.59 -18.10 -12.46
C PRO A 80 -6.35 -18.32 -10.97
N VAL A 81 -5.84 -17.29 -10.31
CA VAL A 81 -5.63 -17.26 -8.86
C VAL A 81 -6.44 -16.12 -8.24
N GLY A 82 -6.84 -16.31 -7.00
CA GLY A 82 -7.53 -15.30 -6.21
C GLY A 82 -7.14 -15.40 -4.74
N PHE A 83 -6.93 -14.27 -4.09
CA PHE A 83 -6.61 -14.21 -2.66
C PHE A 83 -6.92 -12.83 -2.08
N THR A 84 -6.96 -12.75 -0.75
CA THR A 84 -6.99 -11.48 -0.01
C THR A 84 -5.60 -11.16 0.49
N LEU A 85 -5.02 -10.05 0.03
CA LEU A 85 -3.77 -9.51 0.54
C LEU A 85 -4.09 -8.43 1.58
N ASN A 86 -3.71 -8.67 2.83
CA ASN A 86 -3.89 -7.68 3.88
C ASN A 86 -2.77 -6.67 3.85
N LEU A 87 -3.10 -5.39 3.66
CA LEU A 87 -2.17 -4.27 3.79
C LEU A 87 -2.31 -3.67 5.20
N LEU A 88 -1.22 -3.62 5.94
CA LEU A 88 -1.18 -3.01 7.26
C LEU A 88 -0.79 -1.54 7.10
N ALA A 89 -1.67 -0.64 7.54
CA ALA A 89 -1.40 0.79 7.62
C ALA A 89 -1.21 1.19 9.08
N LYS A 90 -0.15 1.93 9.37
CA LYS A 90 0.19 2.41 10.72
C LYS A 90 0.37 3.91 10.73
N ASN A 91 -0.26 4.58 11.71
CA ASN A 91 -0.08 6.00 11.97
C ASN A 91 0.82 6.19 13.20
N PRO A 92 2.10 6.59 13.04
CA PRO A 92 3.05 6.65 14.14
C PRO A 92 2.74 7.79 15.13
N ASN A 93 2.97 7.51 16.41
CA ASN A 93 2.78 8.43 17.53
C ASN A 93 3.96 9.41 17.68
N THR A 94 4.20 10.27 16.71
CA THR A 94 5.15 11.39 16.87
C THR A 94 4.43 12.70 17.18
N ALA A 95 5.03 13.54 18.02
CA ALA A 95 4.47 14.84 18.40
C ALA A 95 4.18 15.68 17.14
N GLY A 96 2.95 16.20 17.01
CA GLY A 96 2.53 17.03 15.86
C GLY A 96 1.41 16.43 14.99
N GLY A 97 0.92 15.22 15.26
CA GLY A 97 -0.26 14.68 14.60
C GLY A 97 -1.54 15.19 15.27
N SER A 98 -2.41 15.88 14.53
CA SER A 98 -3.76 16.20 15.03
C SER A 98 -4.51 14.89 15.30
N ALA A 99 -5.03 14.72 16.51
CA ALA A 99 -5.79 13.55 16.95
C ALA A 99 -7.02 13.23 16.06
N ASN A 100 -7.43 14.17 15.21
CA ASN A 100 -8.62 14.11 14.37
C ASN A 100 -8.32 13.99 12.86
N SER A 101 -7.09 13.69 12.44
CA SER A 101 -6.72 13.58 11.00
C SER A 101 -7.19 12.26 10.35
N SER A 102 -8.42 11.82 10.63
CA SER A 102 -9.03 10.57 10.18
C SER A 102 -9.25 10.47 8.66
N SER A 103 -8.97 11.53 7.91
CA SER A 103 -9.48 11.74 6.55
C SER A 103 -8.39 11.95 5.49
N LEU A 104 -7.14 11.53 5.70
CA LEU A 104 -6.10 11.89 4.75
C LEU A 104 -6.06 10.96 3.53
N LEU A 105 -6.09 9.63 3.63
CA LEU A 105 -5.90 8.75 2.46
C LEU A 105 -7.21 8.54 1.65
N SER A 106 -7.39 9.29 0.56
CA SER A 106 -8.60 9.20 -0.27
C SER A 106 -8.48 8.16 -1.39
N ARG A 107 -7.27 7.96 -1.93
CA ARG A 107 -7.00 7.09 -3.07
C ARG A 107 -5.61 6.45 -2.97
N MET A 108 -5.46 5.24 -3.48
CA MET A 108 -4.15 4.59 -3.62
C MET A 108 -4.11 3.80 -4.92
N GLU A 109 -3.24 4.22 -5.83
CA GLU A 109 -2.91 3.44 -7.02
C GLU A 109 -1.83 2.43 -6.64
N TRP A 110 -1.90 1.22 -7.17
CA TRP A 110 -0.95 0.17 -6.81
C TRP A 110 -0.65 -0.77 -7.97
N ASN A 111 0.56 -1.31 -7.96
CA ASN A 111 1.05 -2.35 -8.86
C ASN A 111 1.54 -3.52 -7.99
N LEU A 112 0.99 -4.72 -8.23
CA LEU A 112 1.40 -5.94 -7.54
C LEU A 112 2.54 -6.60 -8.29
N TYR A 113 3.53 -7.07 -7.54
CA TYR A 113 4.65 -7.84 -8.05
C TYR A 113 4.71 -9.19 -7.35
N VAL A 114 5.06 -10.23 -8.12
CA VAL A 114 5.36 -11.57 -7.63
C VAL A 114 6.80 -11.87 -8.02
N ASP A 115 7.69 -12.08 -7.05
CA ASP A 115 9.13 -12.27 -7.29
C ASP A 115 9.72 -11.24 -8.24
N ASP A 116 9.47 -9.96 -7.94
CA ASP A 116 9.88 -8.78 -8.73
C ASP A 116 9.31 -8.71 -10.17
N THR A 117 8.46 -9.66 -10.56
CA THR A 117 7.74 -9.64 -11.84
C THR A 117 6.46 -8.80 -11.71
N PRO A 118 6.27 -7.74 -12.52
CA PRO A 118 5.04 -6.96 -12.50
C PRO A 118 3.86 -7.82 -12.95
N THR A 119 2.75 -7.74 -12.20
CA THR A 119 1.53 -8.51 -12.47
C THR A 119 0.36 -7.60 -12.83
N ILE A 120 -0.59 -7.45 -11.92
CA ILE A 120 -1.77 -6.59 -12.06
C ILE A 120 -1.57 -5.26 -11.34
N ASN A 121 -2.42 -4.31 -11.69
CA ASN A 121 -2.52 -3.03 -11.04
C ASN A 121 -3.96 -2.73 -10.64
N GLY A 122 -4.15 -1.71 -9.82
CA GLY A 122 -5.47 -1.30 -9.39
C GLY A 122 -5.47 0.03 -8.66
N VAL A 123 -6.67 0.42 -8.26
CA VAL A 123 -6.92 1.65 -7.53
C VAL A 123 -7.86 1.34 -6.38
N MET A 124 -7.48 1.76 -5.18
CA MET A 124 -8.34 1.74 -4.00
C MET A 124 -8.81 3.16 -3.69
N THR A 125 -10.04 3.30 -3.23
CA THR A 125 -10.64 4.56 -2.77
C THR A 125 -11.34 4.33 -1.44
N ASN A 126 -11.68 5.41 -0.72
CA ASN A 126 -12.36 5.36 0.58
C ASN A 126 -11.59 4.55 1.64
N ILE A 127 -10.26 4.72 1.67
CA ILE A 127 -9.39 3.97 2.57
C ILE A 127 -9.48 4.60 3.96
N THR A 128 -9.94 3.82 4.94
CA THR A 128 -9.97 4.30 6.32
C THR A 128 -8.56 4.27 6.89
N VAL A 129 -8.08 5.43 7.36
CA VAL A 129 -6.76 5.57 7.97
C VAL A 129 -6.87 5.37 9.48
N PRO A 130 -5.92 4.66 10.12
CA PRO A 130 -5.88 4.54 11.58
C PRO A 130 -5.72 5.89 12.28
N GLY A 131 -6.34 6.01 13.46
CA GLY A 131 -6.04 7.10 14.40
C GLY A 131 -4.57 7.10 14.84
N VAL A 132 -4.11 8.19 15.48
CA VAL A 132 -2.71 8.32 15.91
C VAL A 132 -2.32 7.16 16.84
N GLY A 133 -1.19 6.53 16.55
CA GLY A 133 -0.66 5.37 17.29
C GLY A 133 -1.36 4.05 16.97
N GLN A 134 -2.37 4.04 16.08
CA GLN A 134 -3.12 2.85 15.71
C GLN A 134 -2.59 2.22 14.42
N GLU A 135 -2.91 0.94 14.27
CA GLU A 135 -2.72 0.15 13.05
C GLU A 135 -4.09 -0.31 12.54
N THR A 136 -4.27 -0.37 11.23
CA THR A 136 -5.49 -0.89 10.61
C THR A 136 -5.14 -1.79 9.45
N THR A 137 -5.88 -2.88 9.33
CA THR A 137 -5.76 -3.83 8.22
C THR A 137 -6.71 -3.43 7.09
N ILE A 138 -6.15 -3.23 5.90
CA ILE A 138 -6.86 -2.93 4.67
C ILE A 138 -6.85 -4.19 3.80
N PRO A 139 -7.97 -4.93 3.68
CA PRO A 139 -8.02 -6.13 2.86
C PRO A 139 -8.08 -5.77 1.37
N MET A 140 -7.19 -6.32 0.56
CA MET A 140 -7.18 -6.15 -0.89
C MET A 140 -7.55 -7.46 -1.58
N ALA A 141 -8.67 -7.47 -2.30
CA ALA A 141 -9.06 -8.62 -3.12
C ALA A 141 -8.22 -8.64 -4.41
N ILE A 142 -7.40 -9.67 -4.56
CA ILE A 142 -6.53 -9.88 -5.72
C ILE A 142 -7.11 -11.00 -6.56
N SER A 143 -7.19 -10.79 -7.87
CA SER A 143 -7.51 -11.83 -8.84
C SER A 143 -6.71 -11.60 -10.12
N MET A 144 -6.05 -12.65 -10.59
CA MET A 144 -5.22 -12.59 -11.80
C MET A 144 -5.03 -13.97 -12.40
N ASP A 145 -4.58 -14.04 -13.65
CA ASP A 145 -4.11 -15.28 -14.26
C ASP A 145 -2.58 -15.35 -14.14
N LEU A 146 -2.09 -16.24 -13.28
CA LEU A 146 -0.68 -16.33 -12.93
C LEU A 146 0.18 -16.70 -14.15
N LEU A 147 -0.33 -17.52 -15.08
CA LEU A 147 0.41 -17.94 -16.28
C LEU A 147 0.71 -16.80 -17.25
N GLN A 148 -0.09 -15.73 -17.22
CA GLN A 148 0.13 -14.57 -18.08
C GLN A 148 1.43 -13.84 -17.73
N TYR A 149 1.83 -13.90 -16.45
CA TYR A 149 3.00 -13.21 -15.91
C TYR A 149 4.18 -14.15 -15.68
N ILE A 150 3.93 -15.41 -15.31
CA ILE A 150 4.97 -16.38 -14.93
C ILE A 150 4.98 -17.52 -15.94
N LYS A 151 5.80 -17.36 -16.98
CA LYS A 151 5.90 -18.29 -18.12
C LYS A 151 7.02 -19.29 -17.96
N GLY A 152 6.89 -20.43 -18.65
CA GLY A 152 7.95 -21.45 -18.74
C GLY A 152 8.19 -22.26 -17.46
N GLN A 153 7.35 -22.07 -16.43
CA GLN A 153 7.40 -22.85 -15.20
C GLN A 153 6.56 -24.13 -15.34
N GLY A 154 7.05 -25.23 -14.78
CA GLY A 154 6.27 -26.47 -14.66
C GLY A 154 5.18 -26.37 -13.59
N LEU A 155 4.23 -27.32 -13.61
CA LEU A 155 3.11 -27.41 -12.65
C LEU A 155 3.60 -27.33 -11.19
N GLU A 156 4.62 -28.11 -10.85
CA GLU A 156 5.16 -28.18 -9.49
C GLU A 156 5.72 -26.82 -9.04
N SER A 157 6.45 -26.12 -9.91
CA SER A 157 7.00 -24.80 -9.60
C SER A 157 5.90 -23.75 -9.37
N LEU A 158 4.88 -23.73 -10.24
CA LEU A 158 3.71 -22.87 -10.09
C LEU A 158 2.95 -23.16 -8.78
N MET A 159 2.86 -24.43 -8.41
CA MET A 159 2.18 -24.81 -7.17
C MET A 159 3.00 -24.47 -5.94
N ASN A 160 4.32 -24.66 -5.98
CA ASN A 160 5.22 -24.24 -4.92
C ASN A 160 5.16 -22.73 -4.72
N LEU A 161 5.05 -21.95 -5.80
CA LEU A 161 4.81 -20.51 -5.70
C LEU A 161 3.44 -20.20 -5.07
N ALA A 162 2.36 -20.84 -5.52
CA ALA A 162 1.03 -20.67 -4.93
C ALA A 162 1.00 -21.01 -3.43
N LEU A 163 1.66 -22.10 -3.03
CA LEU A 163 1.82 -22.52 -1.63
C LEU A 163 2.68 -21.54 -0.82
N ALA A 164 3.76 -21.02 -1.41
CA ALA A 164 4.63 -20.04 -0.75
C ALA A 164 3.90 -18.70 -0.51
N ILE A 165 2.99 -18.32 -1.41
CA ILE A 165 2.19 -17.10 -1.26
C ILE A 165 1.04 -17.32 -0.28
N GLY A 166 0.25 -18.37 -0.47
CA GLY A 166 -1.05 -18.51 0.17
C GLY A 166 -1.37 -19.88 0.73
N GLY A 167 -0.41 -20.80 0.82
CA GLY A 167 -0.57 -22.05 1.54
C GLY A 167 -0.62 -21.86 3.06
N ARG A 168 -0.73 -22.97 3.80
CA ARG A 168 -0.77 -22.99 5.28
C ARG A 168 0.44 -22.28 5.92
N ASN A 169 1.60 -22.41 5.29
CA ASN A 169 2.85 -21.75 5.68
C ASN A 169 3.19 -20.57 4.77
N GLY A 170 2.22 -20.11 3.97
CA GLY A 170 2.39 -19.05 3.00
C GLY A 170 2.62 -17.70 3.67
N SER A 171 3.26 -16.79 2.93
CA SER A 171 3.51 -15.43 3.38
C SER A 171 3.52 -14.46 2.21
N SER A 172 3.38 -13.18 2.51
CA SER A 172 3.56 -12.10 1.53
C SER A 172 5.03 -11.85 1.15
N SER A 173 5.98 -12.70 1.55
CA SER A 173 7.42 -12.51 1.24
C SER A 173 7.77 -12.58 -0.24
N ARG A 174 6.97 -13.30 -1.03
CA ARG A 174 7.08 -13.38 -2.50
C ARG A 174 6.38 -12.23 -3.20
N LEU A 175 5.69 -11.36 -2.44
CA LEU A 175 4.90 -10.26 -2.96
C LEU A 175 5.57 -8.92 -2.62
N SER A 176 5.47 -7.98 -3.53
CA SER A 176 5.70 -6.57 -3.23
C SER A 176 4.63 -5.71 -3.89
N LEU A 177 4.32 -4.59 -3.26
CA LEU A 177 3.32 -3.64 -3.74
C LEU A 177 4.00 -2.30 -3.97
N ARG A 178 3.98 -1.79 -5.20
CA ARG A 178 4.38 -0.41 -5.48
C ARG A 178 3.15 0.45 -5.51
N ALA A 179 3.06 1.41 -4.59
CA ALA A 179 1.85 2.18 -4.37
C ALA A 179 2.10 3.69 -4.45
N ARG A 180 1.10 4.43 -4.92
CA ARG A 180 1.06 5.90 -4.94
C ARG A 180 -0.15 6.37 -4.13
N PRO A 181 0.03 6.58 -2.82
CA PRO A 181 -1.05 7.09 -1.97
C PRO A 181 -1.35 8.54 -2.33
N THR A 182 -2.63 8.87 -2.38
CA THR A 182 -3.15 10.21 -2.62
C THR A 182 -4.00 10.61 -1.44
N MET A 183 -3.72 11.80 -0.92
CA MET A 183 -4.41 12.32 0.25
C MET A 183 -5.15 13.60 -0.05
N GLU A 184 -6.28 13.82 0.62
CA GLU A 184 -7.05 15.04 0.47
C GLU A 184 -6.73 16.01 1.60
N VAL A 185 -6.20 17.18 1.24
CA VAL A 185 -5.83 18.25 2.17
C VAL A 185 -6.60 19.49 1.77
N PHE A 186 -7.57 19.90 2.60
CA PHE A 186 -8.46 21.04 2.31
C PHE A 186 -9.14 20.96 0.92
N GLY A 187 -9.57 19.76 0.52
CA GLY A 187 -10.22 19.54 -0.79
C GLY A 187 -9.26 19.39 -1.97
N ILE A 188 -7.94 19.50 -1.74
CA ILE A 188 -6.91 19.36 -2.78
C ILE A 188 -6.29 17.95 -2.68
N PRO A 189 -6.31 17.15 -3.76
CA PRO A 189 -5.62 15.87 -3.79
C PRO A 189 -4.10 16.08 -3.92
N ILE A 190 -3.35 15.49 -3.01
CA ILE A 190 -1.88 15.47 -2.99
C ILE A 190 -1.42 14.02 -3.11
N THR A 191 -0.79 13.68 -4.23
CA THR A 191 -0.22 12.34 -4.47
C THR A 191 1.23 12.29 -4.02
N SER A 192 1.54 11.31 -3.17
CA SER A 192 2.91 11.01 -2.74
C SER A 192 3.70 10.35 -3.87
N PRO A 193 5.05 10.47 -3.88
CA PRO A 193 5.90 9.60 -4.68
C PRO A 193 5.59 8.12 -4.47
N GLU A 194 5.98 7.30 -5.43
CA GLU A 194 5.81 5.85 -5.36
C GLU A 194 6.62 5.25 -4.20
N ILE A 195 5.96 4.44 -3.40
CA ILE A 195 6.55 3.70 -2.28
C ILE A 195 6.53 2.20 -2.59
N THR A 196 7.57 1.48 -2.18
CA THR A 196 7.62 0.00 -2.27
C THR A 196 7.30 -0.60 -0.92
N ILE A 197 6.25 -1.40 -0.86
CA ILE A 197 5.72 -2.02 0.35
C ILE A 197 6.02 -3.51 0.31
N VAL A 198 6.66 -4.00 1.36
CA VAL A 198 7.12 -5.39 1.52
C VAL A 198 6.65 -5.95 2.86
N SER A 199 6.90 -7.23 3.12
CA SER A 199 6.37 -7.94 4.31
C SER A 199 7.19 -7.76 5.59
N HIS A 200 8.46 -7.37 5.49
CA HIS A 200 9.40 -7.38 6.62
C HIS A 200 9.59 -6.00 7.29
N THR A 201 9.33 -4.92 6.58
CA THR A 201 9.54 -3.54 7.07
C THR A 201 8.37 -2.65 6.71
N PHE A 202 8.12 -1.66 7.57
CA PHE A 202 7.20 -0.58 7.27
C PHE A 202 7.90 0.44 6.37
N SER A 203 7.29 0.73 5.21
CA SER A 203 7.78 1.72 4.25
C SER A 203 7.00 3.03 4.35
N ASN A 204 7.69 4.16 4.17
CA ASN A 204 7.14 5.53 4.16
C ASN A 204 7.49 6.25 2.86
#